data_AF-A0A920NRP6-F1
#
_entry.id   AF-A0A920NRP6-F1
#
_cell.length_a   1.000
_cell.length_b   1.000
_cell.length_c   1.000
_cell.angle_alpha   90.00
_cell.angle_beta   90.00
_cell.angle_gamma   90.00
#
_symmetry.space_group_name_H-M   'P 1'
#
loop_
_entity.id
_entity.type
_entity.pdbx_description
1 polymer ?
#
loop_
_entity_poly.entity_id
_entity_poly.type
_entity_poly.pdbx_seq_one_letter_code
_entity_poly.pdbx_strand_id
1 'polypeptide(L)'
;MQNGKKSVEVMPNDFHANFALSQILSRLGQKEEALPYIEKAADLDPSNSNAIRQLATLYYELDEKEKSVETFEKAIKTETIKC
;
A
#
# COMPACT_ATOMS: atom_id res chain seq x y z
N MET A 1 -6.60 -16.96 -9.71
CA MET A 1 -6.06 -15.76 -9.05
C MET A 1 -6.07 -14.53 -9.98
N GLN A 2 -7.14 -14.30 -10.76
CA GLN A 2 -7.17 -13.27 -11.81
C GLN A 2 -8.09 -12.08 -11.49
N ASN A 3 -8.80 -12.12 -10.36
CA ASN A 3 -9.79 -11.09 -10.03
C ASN A 3 -9.16 -9.76 -9.60
N GLY A 4 -8.00 -9.77 -8.93
CA GLY A 4 -7.38 -8.54 -8.41
C GLY A 4 -6.98 -7.54 -9.52
N LYS A 5 -6.32 -8.01 -10.58
CA LYS A 5 -5.93 -7.13 -11.71
C LYS A 5 -7.15 -6.56 -12.44
N LYS A 6 -8.16 -7.39 -12.69
CA LYS A 6 -9.41 -6.96 -13.33
C LYS A 6 -10.20 -5.97 -12.46
N SER A 7 -10.17 -6.11 -11.14
CA SER A 7 -10.80 -5.16 -10.21
C SER A 7 -10.15 -3.78 -10.26
N VAL A 8 -8.81 -3.71 -10.32
CA VAL A 8 -8.10 -2.42 -10.45
C VAL A 8 -8.28 -1.81 -11.84
N GLU A 9 -8.40 -2.62 -12.91
CA GLU A 9 -8.71 -2.11 -14.25
C GLU A 9 -10.11 -1.47 -14.33
N VAL A 10 -11.11 -2.03 -13.62
CA VAL A 10 -12.47 -1.50 -13.60
C VAL A 10 -12.62 -0.33 -12.61
N MET A 11 -11.90 -0.38 -11.48
CA MET A 11 -11.95 0.65 -10.45
C MET A 11 -10.53 1.02 -9.97
N PRO A 12 -9.78 1.82 -10.76
CA PRO A 12 -8.38 2.14 -10.46
C PRO A 12 -8.19 2.98 -9.20
N ASN A 13 -9.23 3.66 -8.73
CA ASN A 13 -9.22 4.48 -7.51
C ASN A 13 -9.99 3.84 -6.34
N ASP A 14 -10.26 2.53 -6.40
CA ASP A 14 -10.86 1.82 -5.26
C ASP A 14 -9.78 1.36 -4.28
N PHE A 15 -9.93 1.75 -3.01
CA PHE A 15 -8.99 1.39 -1.95
C PHE A 15 -8.86 -0.12 -1.81
N HIS A 16 -10.00 -0.83 -1.75
CA HIS A 16 -10.03 -2.27 -1.49
C HIS A 16 -9.42 -3.07 -2.63
N ALA A 17 -9.67 -2.69 -3.89
CA ALA A 17 -9.11 -3.32 -5.07
C ALA A 17 -7.58 -3.18 -5.11
N ASN A 18 -7.07 -1.96 -4.91
CA ASN A 18 -5.63 -1.69 -4.87
C ASN A 18 -4.94 -2.42 -3.71
N PHE A 19 -5.54 -2.38 -2.50
CA PHE A 19 -5.02 -3.05 -1.31
C PHE A 19 -5.06 -4.58 -1.42
N ALA A 20 -6.09 -5.15 -2.03
CA ALA A 20 -6.18 -6.60 -2.24
C ALA A 20 -5.20 -7.08 -3.31
N LEU A 21 -5.03 -6.31 -4.40
CA LEU A 21 -4.08 -6.66 -5.45
C LEU A 21 -2.63 -6.60 -4.94
N SER A 22 -2.27 -5.56 -4.17
CA SER A 22 -0.93 -5.48 -3.59
C SER A 22 -0.63 -6.65 -2.64
N GLN A 23 -1.61 -7.06 -1.82
CA GLN A 23 -1.48 -8.25 -0.97
C GLN A 23 -1.23 -9.53 -1.77
N ILE A 24 -1.98 -9.71 -2.87
CA ILE A 24 -1.82 -10.89 -3.72
C ILE A 24 -0.43 -10.89 -4.35
N LEU A 25 0.01 -9.76 -4.92
CA LEU A 25 1.33 -9.63 -5.54
C LEU A 25 2.47 -9.81 -4.53
N SER A 26 2.35 -9.23 -3.34
CA SER A 26 3.30 -9.40 -2.24
C SER A 26 3.41 -10.88 -1.84
N ARG A 27 2.29 -11.59 -1.69
CA ARG A 27 2.26 -13.04 -1.40
C ARG A 27 2.83 -13.91 -2.52
N LEU A 28 2.78 -13.44 -3.75
CA LEU A 28 3.40 -14.09 -4.92
C LEU A 28 4.91 -13.79 -5.02
N GLY A 29 5.46 -12.98 -4.11
CA GLY A 29 6.86 -12.55 -4.14
C GLY A 29 7.15 -11.44 -5.16
N GLN A 30 6.12 -10.91 -5.84
CA GLN A 30 6.22 -9.82 -6.82
C GLN A 30 6.12 -8.47 -6.11
N LYS A 31 7.08 -8.17 -5.24
CA LYS A 31 7.02 -7.02 -4.31
C LYS A 31 7.13 -5.70 -5.05
N GLU A 32 7.96 -5.64 -6.08
CA GLU A 32 8.16 -4.49 -6.96
C GLU A 32 6.87 -4.17 -7.74
N GLU A 33 6.12 -5.20 -8.16
CA GLU A 33 4.82 -5.01 -8.82
C GLU A 33 3.72 -4.62 -7.81
N ALA A 34 3.84 -5.04 -6.54
CA ALA A 34 2.87 -4.72 -5.49
C ALA A 34 2.93 -3.26 -5.01
N LEU A 35 4.11 -2.65 -5.03
CA LEU A 35 4.40 -1.28 -4.59
C LEU A 35 3.40 -0.23 -5.10
N PRO A 36 3.22 -0.04 -6.42
CA PRO A 36 2.36 1.02 -6.93
C PRO A 36 0.90 0.87 -6.49
N TYR A 37 0.43 -0.37 -6.27
CA TYR A 37 -0.93 -0.62 -5.81
C TYR A 37 -1.09 -0.31 -4.31
N ILE A 38 -0.11 -0.64 -3.48
CA ILE A 38 -0.20 -0.30 -2.05
C ILE A 38 0.03 1.18 -1.80
N GLU A 39 0.90 1.86 -2.57
CA GLU A 39 1.06 3.31 -2.55
C GLU A 39 -0.27 3.99 -2.89
N LYS A 40 -0.93 3.56 -3.96
CA LYS A 40 -2.26 4.07 -4.33
C LYS A 40 -3.29 3.85 -3.22
N ALA A 41 -3.30 2.69 -2.58
CA ALA A 41 -4.20 2.42 -1.47
C ALA A 41 -3.91 3.34 -0.26
N ALA A 42 -2.65 3.58 0.07
CA ALA A 42 -2.25 4.50 1.13
C ALA A 42 -2.58 5.96 0.79
N ASP A 43 -2.50 6.37 -0.47
CA ASP A 43 -2.92 7.71 -0.91
C ASP A 43 -4.44 7.90 -0.84
N LEU A 44 -5.21 6.85 -1.12
CA LEU A 44 -6.67 6.88 -1.07
C LEU A 44 -7.22 6.93 0.36
N ASP A 45 -6.58 6.22 1.29
CA ASP A 45 -6.85 6.30 2.73
C ASP A 45 -5.55 6.42 3.54
N PRO A 46 -5.02 7.65 3.69
CA PRO A 46 -3.78 7.91 4.43
C PRO A 46 -3.90 7.65 5.94
N SER A 47 -5.11 7.41 6.45
CA SER A 47 -5.33 7.03 7.85
C SER A 47 -5.42 5.53 8.08
N ASN A 48 -5.35 4.73 7.02
CA ASN A 48 -5.46 3.29 7.14
C ASN A 48 -4.16 2.66 7.65
N SER A 49 -4.08 2.36 8.93
CA SER A 49 -2.89 1.76 9.54
C SER A 49 -2.52 0.42 8.88
N ASN A 50 -3.47 -0.33 8.30
CA ASN A 50 -3.17 -1.57 7.58
C ASN A 50 -2.50 -1.31 6.22
N ALA A 51 -2.93 -0.30 5.48
CA ALA A 51 -2.31 0.08 4.20
C ALA A 51 -0.89 0.61 4.44
N ILE A 52 -0.74 1.52 5.39
CA ILE A 52 0.55 2.08 5.82
C ILE A 52 1.53 0.96 6.25
N ARG A 53 1.08 0.04 7.11
CA ARG A 53 1.91 -1.08 7.58
C ARG A 53 2.37 -1.96 6.42
N GLN A 54 1.48 -2.25 5.48
CA GLN A 54 1.85 -3.06 4.31
C GLN A 54 2.80 -2.34 3.36
N LEU A 55 2.59 -1.05 3.11
CA LEU A 55 3.51 -0.23 2.31
C LEU A 55 4.90 -0.21 2.93
N ALA A 56 4.99 0.06 4.23
CA ALA A 56 6.25 0.07 4.95
C ALA A 56 6.94 -1.31 4.99
N THR A 57 6.16 -2.39 5.11
CA THR A 57 6.69 -3.77 5.03
C THR A 57 7.26 -4.06 3.64
N LEU A 58 6.55 -3.67 2.58
CA LEU A 58 7.01 -3.81 1.20
C LEU A 58 8.32 -3.05 0.95
N TYR A 59 8.41 -1.80 1.40
CA TYR A 59 9.67 -1.03 1.32
C TYR A 59 10.81 -1.70 2.10
N TYR A 60 10.55 -2.19 3.32
CA TYR A 60 11.56 -2.89 4.11
C TYR A 60 12.06 -4.16 3.41
N GLU A 61 11.15 -4.92 2.81
CA GLU A 61 11.47 -6.16 2.09
C GLU A 61 12.20 -5.93 0.76
N LEU A 62 12.10 -4.72 0.20
CA LEU A 62 12.83 -4.27 -0.99
C LEU A 62 14.15 -3.55 -0.65
N ASP A 63 14.56 -3.61 0.63
CA ASP A 63 15.74 -2.93 1.18
C ASP A 63 15.69 -1.39 1.12
N GLU A 64 14.52 -0.81 0.84
CA GLU A 64 14.27 0.63 0.86
C GLU A 64 13.86 1.11 2.27
N LYS A 65 14.72 0.89 3.26
CA LYS A 65 14.41 1.13 4.68
C LYS A 65 14.08 2.60 4.97
N GLU A 66 14.70 3.54 4.28
CA GLU A 66 14.47 4.98 4.44
C GLU A 66 13.02 5.33 4.09
N LYS A 67 12.50 4.80 2.98
CA LYS A 67 11.10 5.04 2.57
C LYS A 67 10.11 4.36 3.51
N SER A 68 10.48 3.22 4.09
CA SER A 68 9.67 2.55 5.13
C SER A 68 9.48 3.46 6.35
N VAL A 69 10.55 4.09 6.84
CA VAL A 69 10.49 5.05 7.96
C VAL A 69 9.66 6.27 7.59
N GLU A 70 9.91 6.87 6.42
CA GLU A 70 9.16 8.04 5.94
C GLU A 70 7.64 7.77 5.86
N THR A 71 7.27 6.55 5.44
CA THR A 71 5.87 6.11 5.37
C THR A 71 5.20 6.11 6.74
N PHE A 72 5.89 5.58 7.78
CA PHE A 72 5.37 5.61 9.14
C PHE A 72 5.30 7.03 9.71
N GLU A 73 6.29 7.88 9.43
CA GLU A 73 6.29 9.28 9.87
C GLU A 73 5.12 10.06 9.26
N LYS A 74 4.85 9.88 7.96
CA LYS A 74 3.69 10.49 7.28
C LYS A 74 2.37 10.04 7.90
N ALA A 75 2.25 8.76 8.25
CA ALA A 75 1.07 8.21 8.90
C ALA A 75 0.83 8.87 10.26
N ILE A 76 1.85 8.91 11.12
CA ILE A 76 1.78 9.52 12.45
C ILE A 76 1.41 11.00 12.34
N LYS A 77 2.02 11.72 11.39
CA LYS A 77 1.72 13.14 11.14
C LYS A 77 0.27 13.33 10.72
N THR A 78 -0.27 12.47 9.88
CA THR A 78 -1.66 12.53 9.42
C THR A 78 -2.65 12.19 10.54
N GLU A 79 -2.34 11.21 11.39
CA GLU A 79 -3.12 10.90 12.59
C GLU A 79 -3.12 12.08 13.58
N THR A 80 -1.98 12.75 13.75
CA THR A 80 -1.82 13.87 14.71
C THR A 80 -2.49 15.17 14.23
N ILE A 81 -2.57 15.43 12.92
CA ILE A 81 -3.21 16.64 12.36
C ILE A 81 -4.75 16.59 12.49
N LYS A 82 -5.34 15.42 12.79
CA LYS A 82 -6.79 15.24 12.90
C LYS A 82 -7.41 15.69 14.25
N CYS A 83 -6.67 16.41 15.09
CA CYS A 83 -7.17 17.05 16.32
C CYS A 83 -8.01 18.29 16.05
#